data_AF-A0A1R1XGY9-F1
#
_entry.id   AF-A0A1R1XGY9-F1
#
_cell.length_a   1.000
_cell.length_b   1.000
_cell.length_c   1.000
_cell.angle_alpha   90.00
_cell.angle_beta   90.00
_cell.angle_gamma   90.00
#
_symmetry.space_group_name_H-M   'P 1'
#
loop_
_entity.id
_entity.type
_entity.pdbx_description
1 polymer ?
#
loop_
_entity_poly.entity_id
_entity_poly.type
_entity_poly.pdbx_seq_one_letter_code
_entity_poly.pdbx_strand_id
1 'polypeptide(L)'
;MFSNFCNLPIFLAAQAQANLDVAAKPAVIDSTSSHSYAQLLLDSYAVESEIIQHISSPGNNVALLIPNSYLYVISTLGIWLSGSAVVPLSLMHVKSELGYFLSDSDCKAVLSTNEHLELLTTVCNEFNLSIKIILVDSIPLYIVPPTEIPSHNIDIESNALVVYTSGTTGKPKGVVSSHFNVNAQLTSLKIAWGINENDRLLHVLPLHHTHALYSMINAGATIEMMPKFSVTGVINRVINGERNLSLFMGVPAMYLMVERYGMSEIGMALSNSGTDKSQRFPGYVGTPLPGVSVRLINEAGVDVTNDPNLSGEVQIKGDTVFK
;
A
#
# COMPACT_ATOMS: atom_id res chain seq x y z
N MET A 1 1.01 30.47 4.58
CA MET A 1 2.44 30.38 4.92
C MET A 1 2.85 28.91 4.68
N PHE A 2 3.05 28.51 3.42
CA PHE A 2 3.38 27.13 3.01
C PHE A 2 4.90 26.96 2.83
N SER A 3 5.67 27.44 3.79
CA SER A 3 7.14 27.41 3.76
C SER A 3 7.64 26.20 4.54
N ASN A 4 7.81 25.07 3.85
CA ASN A 4 8.94 24.14 3.94
C ASN A 4 8.70 22.90 3.06
N PHE A 5 8.41 23.11 1.78
CA PHE A 5 8.49 22.02 0.81
C PHE A 5 9.94 21.81 0.40
N CYS A 6 10.64 20.97 1.16
CA CYS A 6 11.64 20.07 0.60
C CYS A 6 11.88 18.97 1.63
N ASN A 7 11.58 17.73 1.30
CA ASN A 7 12.34 16.64 1.91
C ASN A 7 12.37 15.41 1.01
N LEU A 8 13.57 15.04 0.57
CA LEU A 8 14.01 13.65 0.44
C LEU A 8 15.45 13.57 0.93
N PRO A 9 15.67 13.40 2.24
CA PRO A 9 16.97 12.88 2.67
C PRO A 9 16.84 11.45 3.23
N ILE A 10 16.23 10.62 2.41
CA ILE A 10 15.30 9.56 2.83
C ILE A 10 14.41 9.99 4.01
N PHE A 11 13.61 10.99 3.65
CA PHE A 11 12.67 11.73 4.48
C PHE A 11 13.22 12.07 5.87
N LEU A 12 14.42 12.64 5.78
CA LEU A 12 15.42 13.02 6.78
C LEU A 12 15.69 11.97 7.82
N ALA A 13 16.39 10.92 7.36
CA ALA A 13 16.81 9.79 8.16
C ALA A 13 15.59 9.27 8.93
N ALA A 14 14.55 8.99 8.13
CA ALA A 14 13.22 8.53 8.51
C ALA A 14 12.78 9.17 9.84
N GLN A 15 12.56 10.47 9.66
CA GLN A 15 12.70 11.58 10.60
C GLN A 15 13.40 11.27 11.91
N ALA A 16 14.74 11.43 11.81
CA ALA A 16 15.74 11.29 12.85
C ALA A 16 15.45 10.13 13.77
N GLN A 17 15.38 8.97 13.14
CA GLN A 17 15.18 7.65 13.72
C GLN A 17 13.91 7.48 14.52
N ALA A 18 12.82 8.04 13.96
CA ALA A 18 11.58 8.27 14.70
C ALA A 18 11.89 8.69 16.15
N ASN A 19 12.86 9.60 16.24
CA ASN A 19 13.54 10.17 17.40
C ASN A 19 13.87 9.21 18.56
N LEU A 20 14.71 8.21 18.26
CA LEU A 20 15.60 7.52 19.20
C LEU A 20 14.89 6.80 20.38
N ASP A 21 13.79 6.13 20.03
CA ASP A 21 13.39 4.83 20.57
C ASP A 21 13.24 4.69 22.11
N VAL A 22 12.39 5.53 22.73
CA VAL A 22 12.01 5.41 24.17
C VAL A 22 11.20 4.12 24.48
N ALA A 23 10.70 3.40 23.47
CA ALA A 23 10.19 2.03 23.60
C ALA A 23 10.05 1.33 22.22
N ALA A 24 11.16 0.92 21.59
CA ALA A 24 11.24 -0.11 20.53
C ALA A 24 10.07 -0.18 19.51
N LYS A 25 9.69 0.94 18.88
CA LYS A 25 8.52 0.94 17.97
C LYS A 25 8.95 0.52 16.56
N PRO A 26 8.26 -0.45 15.93
CA PRO A 26 8.60 -0.85 14.56
C PRO A 26 8.26 0.21 13.53
N ALA A 27 9.14 0.36 12.53
CA ALA A 27 8.81 1.07 11.30
C ALA A 27 7.93 0.21 10.40
N VAL A 28 8.35 -1.04 10.19
CA VAL A 28 7.69 -1.99 9.30
C VAL A 28 7.62 -3.34 9.99
N ILE A 29 6.45 -3.96 9.98
CA ILE A 29 6.24 -5.35 10.38
C ILE A 29 5.78 -6.07 9.12
N ASP A 30 6.41 -7.18 8.77
CA ASP A 30 5.92 -8.06 7.71
C ASP A 30 5.70 -9.48 8.24
N SER A 31 5.45 -10.44 7.35
CA SER A 31 5.22 -11.84 7.76
C SER A 31 6.44 -12.51 8.41
N THR A 32 7.63 -11.93 8.27
CA THR A 32 8.89 -12.51 8.73
C THR A 32 9.32 -11.91 10.06
N SER A 33 9.28 -10.58 10.19
CA SER A 33 9.79 -9.93 11.40
C SER A 33 9.30 -8.48 11.54
N SER A 34 9.78 -7.86 12.61
CA SER A 34 9.51 -6.47 12.98
C SER A 34 10.81 -5.68 12.83
N HIS A 35 10.80 -4.69 11.94
CA HIS A 35 11.96 -3.90 11.55
C HIS A 35 11.87 -2.50 12.16
N SER A 36 12.90 -2.12 12.92
CA SER A 36 13.01 -0.78 13.48
C SER A 36 13.30 0.24 12.40
N TYR A 37 13.10 1.52 12.73
CA TYR A 37 13.55 2.60 11.87
C TYR A 37 15.07 2.53 11.65
N ALA A 38 15.85 2.12 12.66
CA ALA A 38 17.31 2.02 12.54
C ALA A 38 17.71 0.99 11.48
N GLN A 39 17.07 -0.19 11.51
CA GLN A 39 17.29 -1.21 10.48
C GLN A 39 16.81 -0.75 9.11
N LEU A 40 15.65 -0.09 9.03
CA LEU A 40 15.10 0.47 7.79
C LEU A 40 16.11 1.39 7.09
N LEU A 41 16.79 2.26 7.84
CA LEU A 41 17.79 3.17 7.27
C LEU A 41 19.03 2.43 6.79
N LEU A 42 19.60 1.55 7.62
CA LEU A 42 20.78 0.76 7.24
C LEU A 42 20.56 -0.04 5.96
N ASP A 43 19.41 -0.69 5.86
CA ASP A 43 19.08 -1.52 4.71
C ASP A 43 18.78 -0.68 3.47
N SER A 44 18.16 0.49 3.63
CA SER A 44 17.94 1.41 2.50
C SER A 44 19.25 1.94 1.93
N TYR A 45 20.26 2.23 2.77
CA TYR A 45 21.60 2.62 2.32
C TYR A 45 22.35 1.47 1.64
N ALA A 46 22.19 0.23 2.13
CA ALA A 46 22.78 -0.93 1.46
C ALA A 46 22.20 -1.11 0.05
N VAL A 47 20.87 -0.94 -0.09
CA VAL A 47 20.21 -0.99 -1.40
C VAL A 47 20.66 0.15 -2.32
N GLU A 48 20.73 1.39 -1.83
CA GLU A 48 21.26 2.52 -2.58
C GLU A 48 22.67 2.24 -3.13
N SER A 49 23.57 1.74 -2.28
CA SER A 49 24.95 1.42 -2.66
C SER A 49 25.01 0.41 -3.80
N GLU A 50 24.21 -0.67 -3.71
CA GLU A 50 24.11 -1.67 -4.78
C GLU A 50 23.56 -1.09 -6.09
N ILE A 51 22.60 -0.17 -6.01
CA ILE A 51 22.07 0.52 -7.19
C ILE A 51 23.19 1.34 -7.84
N ILE A 52 23.86 2.22 -7.09
CA ILE A 52 24.89 3.13 -7.61
C ILE A 52 26.03 2.36 -8.28
N GLN A 53 26.47 1.25 -7.66
CA GLN A 53 27.52 0.39 -8.22
C GLN A 53 27.16 -0.16 -9.62
N HIS A 54 25.87 -0.33 -9.92
CA HIS A 54 25.41 -0.99 -11.13
C HIS A 54 24.81 -0.07 -12.20
N ILE A 55 24.20 1.08 -11.83
CA ILE A 55 23.54 1.97 -12.80
C ILE A 55 24.31 3.29 -13.04
N SER A 56 25.35 3.58 -12.25
CA SER A 56 26.37 4.62 -12.46
C SER A 56 25.90 6.09 -12.60
N SER A 57 24.59 6.40 -12.61
CA SER A 57 24.08 7.78 -12.71
C SER A 57 22.70 7.95 -12.04
N PRO A 58 22.45 9.07 -11.35
CA PRO A 58 21.11 9.48 -10.92
C PRO A 58 20.16 9.72 -12.10
N GLY A 59 18.85 9.79 -11.83
CA GLY A 59 17.81 10.11 -12.82
C GLY A 59 17.40 8.94 -13.71
N ASN A 60 17.92 7.74 -13.47
CA ASN A 60 17.52 6.53 -14.19
C ASN A 60 16.18 5.98 -13.67
N ASN A 61 15.47 5.24 -14.51
CA ASN A 61 14.31 4.47 -14.09
C ASN A 61 14.76 3.10 -13.57
N VAL A 62 14.29 2.73 -12.38
CA VAL A 62 14.57 1.46 -11.73
C VAL A 62 13.25 0.78 -11.39
N ALA A 63 13.02 -0.38 -12.00
CA ALA A 63 11.81 -1.15 -11.76
C ALA A 63 11.86 -1.91 -10.44
N LEU A 64 10.69 -2.12 -9.85
CA LEU A 64 10.53 -2.82 -8.59
C LEU A 64 9.50 -3.94 -8.73
N LEU A 65 9.95 -5.19 -8.64
CA LEU A 65 9.11 -6.39 -8.68
C LEU A 65 9.34 -7.21 -7.42
N ILE A 66 8.73 -6.78 -6.31
CA ILE A 66 8.82 -7.42 -5.00
C ILE A 66 7.40 -7.51 -4.41
N PRO A 67 7.01 -8.63 -3.75
CA PRO A 67 5.74 -8.71 -3.04
C PRO A 67 5.64 -7.67 -1.91
N ASN A 68 4.46 -7.56 -1.31
CA ASN A 68 4.25 -6.69 -0.16
C ASN A 68 5.03 -7.19 1.07
N SER A 69 6.20 -6.59 1.31
CA SER A 69 7.14 -6.97 2.37
C SER A 69 8.02 -5.80 2.77
N TYR A 70 8.85 -6.00 3.80
CA TYR A 70 9.89 -5.07 4.18
C TYR A 70 10.86 -4.76 3.03
N LEU A 71 11.22 -5.77 2.23
CA LEU A 71 12.12 -5.62 1.08
C LEU A 71 11.60 -4.59 0.05
N TYR A 72 10.28 -4.52 -0.16
CA TYR A 72 9.70 -3.53 -1.06
C TYR A 72 9.93 -2.10 -0.55
N VAL A 73 9.80 -1.90 0.76
CA VAL A 73 9.97 -0.59 1.40
C VAL A 73 11.41 -0.12 1.25
N ILE A 74 12.39 -0.91 1.72
CA ILE A 74 13.81 -0.55 1.63
C ILE A 74 14.28 -0.38 0.19
N SER A 75 13.71 -1.14 -0.75
CA SER A 75 14.05 -1.02 -2.17
C SER A 75 13.61 0.31 -2.75
N THR A 76 12.39 0.73 -2.44
CA THR A 76 11.87 2.02 -2.90
C THR A 76 12.69 3.17 -2.30
N LEU A 77 13.00 3.07 -1.01
CA LEU A 77 13.81 4.07 -0.32
C LEU A 77 15.22 4.13 -0.93
N GLY A 78 15.89 2.98 -1.14
CA GLY A 78 17.21 2.91 -1.79
C GLY A 78 17.22 3.48 -3.21
N ILE A 79 16.16 3.25 -4.00
CA ILE A 79 16.01 3.83 -5.34
C ILE A 79 15.94 5.36 -5.25
N TRP A 80 15.10 5.90 -4.38
CA TRP A 80 15.00 7.36 -4.22
C TRP A 80 16.28 7.99 -3.64
N LEU A 81 16.99 7.30 -2.74
CA LEU A 81 18.29 7.71 -2.22
C LEU A 81 19.34 7.88 -3.35
N SER A 82 19.33 6.96 -4.32
CA SER A 82 20.19 7.06 -5.52
C SER A 82 19.83 8.20 -6.48
N GLY A 83 18.73 8.93 -6.21
CA GLY A 83 18.15 9.94 -7.12
C GLY A 83 17.51 9.34 -8.37
N SER A 84 17.12 8.06 -8.31
CA SER A 84 16.46 7.34 -9.40
C SER A 84 14.94 7.30 -9.21
N ALA A 85 14.23 7.12 -10.32
CA ALA A 85 12.78 6.97 -10.33
C ALA A 85 12.37 5.51 -10.16
N VAL A 86 11.34 5.26 -9.35
CA VAL A 86 10.77 3.93 -9.12
C VAL A 86 9.73 3.63 -10.20
N VAL A 87 9.80 2.43 -10.80
CA VAL A 87 8.77 1.90 -11.69
C VAL A 87 8.15 0.66 -11.01
N PRO A 88 7.08 0.81 -10.21
CA PRO A 88 6.56 -0.33 -9.46
C PRO A 88 5.78 -1.26 -10.38
N LEU A 89 6.13 -2.55 -10.33
CA LEU A 89 5.53 -3.61 -11.12
C LEU A 89 4.69 -4.53 -10.23
N SER A 90 3.87 -5.37 -10.86
CA SER A 90 2.99 -6.32 -10.19
C SER A 90 3.43 -7.75 -10.50
N LEU A 91 3.40 -8.62 -9.49
CA LEU A 91 3.51 -10.07 -9.67
C LEU A 91 2.34 -10.67 -10.45
N MET A 92 1.24 -9.90 -10.60
CA MET A 92 0.10 -10.29 -11.43
C MET A 92 0.26 -9.88 -12.90
N HIS A 93 1.27 -9.06 -13.24
CA HIS A 93 1.53 -8.71 -14.63
C HIS A 93 2.00 -9.93 -15.39
N VAL A 94 1.44 -10.14 -16.59
CA VAL A 94 1.94 -11.17 -17.49
C VAL A 94 3.27 -10.74 -18.11
N LYS A 95 4.03 -11.70 -18.65
CA LYS A 95 5.35 -11.43 -19.27
C LYS A 95 5.34 -10.30 -20.29
N SER A 96 4.29 -10.22 -21.11
CA SER A 96 4.16 -9.16 -22.12
C SER A 96 3.96 -7.78 -21.53
N GLU A 97 3.27 -7.67 -20.40
CA GLU A 97 3.13 -6.42 -19.65
C GLU A 97 4.45 -6.03 -19.00
N LEU A 98 5.13 -6.97 -18.35
CA LEU A 98 6.46 -6.74 -17.75
C LEU A 98 7.46 -6.27 -18.81
N GLY A 99 7.57 -6.98 -19.93
CA GLY A 99 8.48 -6.60 -21.02
C GLY A 99 8.14 -5.25 -21.62
N TYR A 100 6.84 -4.94 -21.80
CA TYR A 100 6.41 -3.63 -22.25
C TYR A 100 6.78 -2.53 -21.26
N PHE A 101 6.45 -2.66 -19.98
CA PHE A 101 6.71 -1.62 -18.97
C PHE A 101 8.20 -1.36 -18.81
N LEU A 102 9.02 -2.43 -18.76
CA LEU A 102 10.47 -2.31 -18.64
C LEU A 102 11.10 -1.61 -19.85
N SER A 103 10.59 -1.87 -21.06
CA SER A 103 11.06 -1.24 -22.29
C SER A 103 10.60 0.22 -22.41
N ASP A 104 9.32 0.49 -22.15
CA ASP A 104 8.69 1.80 -22.32
C ASP A 104 9.22 2.82 -21.30
N SER A 105 9.56 2.36 -20.09
CA SER A 105 10.21 3.20 -19.08
C SER A 105 11.73 3.27 -19.19
N ASP A 106 12.38 2.68 -20.20
CA ASP A 106 13.84 2.66 -20.34
C ASP A 106 14.56 2.30 -19.02
N CYS A 107 14.08 1.26 -18.33
CA CYS A 107 14.64 0.86 -17.04
C CYS A 107 16.11 0.43 -17.18
N LYS A 108 16.99 0.87 -16.28
CA LYS A 108 18.39 0.41 -16.24
C LYS A 108 18.60 -0.76 -15.29
N ALA A 109 17.74 -0.87 -14.27
CA ALA A 109 17.74 -2.00 -13.36
C ALA A 109 16.33 -2.42 -12.95
N VAL A 110 16.21 -3.66 -12.46
CA VAL A 110 15.04 -4.20 -11.76
C VAL A 110 15.50 -4.73 -10.41
N LEU A 111 14.92 -4.23 -9.34
CA LEU A 111 15.04 -4.80 -8.00
C LEU A 111 13.98 -5.88 -7.81
N SER A 112 14.43 -7.07 -7.41
CA SER A 112 13.55 -8.21 -7.17
C SER A 112 14.15 -9.18 -6.12
N THR A 113 13.53 -10.34 -5.95
CA THR A 113 14.00 -11.43 -5.07
C THR A 113 14.46 -12.63 -5.90
N ASN A 114 15.23 -13.55 -5.29
CA ASN A 114 15.67 -14.78 -5.96
C ASN A 114 14.49 -15.59 -6.51
N GLU A 115 13.35 -15.58 -5.81
CA GLU A 115 12.10 -16.24 -6.24
C GLU A 115 11.67 -15.84 -7.66
N HIS A 116 11.94 -14.60 -8.08
CA HIS A 116 11.47 -14.05 -9.36
C HIS A 116 12.59 -13.88 -10.40
N LEU A 117 13.80 -14.35 -10.10
CA LEU A 117 14.96 -14.23 -11.00
C LEU A 117 14.71 -14.93 -12.35
N GLU A 118 14.19 -16.15 -12.34
CA GLU A 118 13.95 -16.91 -13.57
C GLU A 118 12.93 -16.21 -14.48
N LEU A 119 11.84 -15.69 -13.90
CA LEU A 119 10.83 -14.91 -14.61
C LEU A 119 11.46 -13.67 -15.27
N LEU A 120 12.24 -12.90 -14.52
CA LEU A 120 12.86 -11.68 -15.02
C LEU A 120 13.91 -11.95 -16.10
N THR A 121 14.78 -12.95 -15.91
CA THR A 121 15.75 -13.36 -16.94
C THR A 121 15.02 -13.77 -18.22
N THR A 122 13.91 -14.50 -18.09
CA THR A 122 13.08 -14.89 -19.23
C THR A 122 12.49 -13.68 -19.94
N VAL A 123 11.89 -12.73 -19.22
CA VAL A 123 11.33 -11.50 -19.79
C VAL A 123 12.41 -10.65 -20.46
N CYS A 124 13.57 -10.45 -19.81
CA CYS A 124 14.66 -9.68 -20.40
C CYS A 124 15.16 -10.31 -21.71
N ASN A 125 15.29 -11.64 -21.77
CA ASN A 125 15.69 -12.34 -22.99
C ASN A 125 14.63 -12.26 -24.09
N GLU A 126 13.36 -12.53 -23.76
CA GLU A 126 12.24 -12.50 -24.72
C GLU A 126 12.06 -11.12 -25.37
N PHE A 127 12.33 -10.04 -24.62
CA PHE A 127 12.16 -8.65 -25.07
C PHE A 127 13.47 -7.94 -25.44
N ASN A 128 14.61 -8.66 -25.47
CA ASN A 128 15.94 -8.13 -25.76
C ASN A 128 16.33 -6.93 -24.89
N LEU A 129 16.03 -6.99 -23.60
CA LEU A 129 16.26 -5.91 -22.63
C LEU A 129 17.64 -6.05 -21.98
N SER A 130 18.46 -5.01 -22.07
CA SER A 130 19.74 -4.93 -21.36
C SER A 130 19.55 -4.23 -20.01
N ILE A 131 18.97 -4.95 -19.05
CA ILE A 131 18.60 -4.43 -17.74
C ILE A 131 19.32 -5.24 -16.66
N LYS A 132 19.92 -4.55 -15.67
CA LYS A 132 20.52 -5.21 -14.52
C LYS A 132 19.43 -5.74 -13.58
N ILE A 133 19.43 -7.03 -13.30
CA ILE A 133 18.62 -7.61 -12.21
C ILE A 133 19.43 -7.53 -10.92
N ILE A 134 18.88 -6.88 -9.89
CA ILE A 134 19.47 -6.74 -8.55
C ILE A 134 18.57 -7.50 -7.57
N LEU A 135 19.15 -8.48 -6.86
CA LEU A 135 18.44 -9.36 -5.94
C LEU A 135 18.54 -8.82 -4.52
N VAL A 136 17.48 -8.20 -4.04
CA VAL A 136 17.45 -7.45 -2.78
C VAL A 136 17.61 -8.37 -1.57
N ASP A 137 17.11 -9.61 -1.66
CA ASP A 137 17.28 -10.66 -0.66
C ASP A 137 18.69 -11.28 -0.64
N SER A 138 19.59 -10.84 -1.53
CA SER A 138 21.02 -11.21 -1.56
C SER A 138 21.96 -10.06 -1.23
N ILE A 139 21.42 -8.85 -0.98
CA ILE A 139 22.25 -7.68 -0.65
C ILE A 139 22.81 -7.88 0.76
N PRO A 140 24.14 -7.74 0.96
CA PRO A 140 24.73 -7.76 2.28
C PRO A 140 24.29 -6.52 3.06
N LEU A 141 23.34 -6.70 3.98
CA LEU A 141 22.80 -5.62 4.79
C LEU A 141 23.83 -5.12 5.82
N TYR A 142 23.80 -3.82 6.11
CA TYR A 142 24.71 -3.22 7.08
C TYR A 142 24.32 -3.58 8.52
N ILE A 143 25.31 -3.98 9.33
CA ILE A 143 25.16 -4.23 10.77
C ILE A 143 25.40 -2.96 11.59
N VAL A 144 26.22 -2.05 11.06
CA VAL A 144 26.54 -0.74 11.64
C VAL A 144 26.41 0.32 10.56
N PRO A 145 26.12 1.59 10.92
CA PRO A 145 26.08 2.68 9.95
C PRO A 145 27.36 2.75 9.12
N PRO A 146 27.27 2.98 7.79
CA PRO A 146 28.44 3.17 6.97
C PRO A 146 29.22 4.42 7.43
N THR A 147 30.54 4.39 7.28
CA THR A 147 31.42 5.52 7.66
C THR A 147 31.13 6.80 6.87
N GLU A 148 30.59 6.65 5.67
CA GLU A 148 30.14 7.75 4.83
C GLU A 148 28.73 7.43 4.34
N ILE A 149 27.78 8.34 4.61
CA ILE A 149 26.46 8.32 3.97
C ILE A 149 26.63 9.09 2.65
N PRO A 150 26.33 8.49 1.49
CA PRO A 150 26.41 9.19 0.23
C PRO A 150 25.54 10.46 0.24
N SER A 151 26.16 11.65 0.14
CA SER A 151 25.40 12.89 0.01
C SER A 151 25.11 13.14 -1.47
N HIS A 152 24.03 12.54 -1.97
CA HIS A 152 23.55 12.87 -3.31
C HIS A 152 22.75 14.17 -3.25
N ASN A 153 23.16 15.15 -4.04
CA ASN A 153 22.33 16.31 -4.29
C ASN A 153 21.22 15.87 -5.27
N ILE A 154 20.14 15.30 -4.73
CA ILE A 154 18.99 14.87 -5.50
C ILE A 154 18.27 16.11 -6.01
N ASP A 155 18.20 16.27 -7.34
CA ASP A 155 17.37 17.30 -7.96
C ASP A 155 15.89 16.96 -7.73
N ILE A 156 15.18 17.79 -6.99
CA ILE A 156 13.79 17.56 -6.65
C ILE A 156 12.85 17.61 -7.87
N GLU A 157 13.28 18.25 -8.96
CA GLU A 157 12.51 18.28 -10.21
C GLU A 157 12.73 17.03 -11.06
N SER A 158 13.73 16.19 -10.71
CA SER A 158 13.96 14.92 -11.39
C SER A 158 12.87 13.89 -11.07
N ASN A 159 12.71 12.93 -11.97
CA ASN A 159 11.69 11.88 -11.88
C ASN A 159 11.90 11.02 -10.64
N ALA A 160 10.81 10.69 -9.94
CA ALA A 160 10.82 9.85 -8.74
C ALA A 160 9.95 8.60 -8.87
N LEU A 161 8.90 8.65 -9.68
CA LEU A 161 7.91 7.59 -9.77
C LEU A 161 7.29 7.55 -11.16
N VAL A 162 7.18 6.35 -11.74
CA VAL A 162 6.49 6.09 -13.00
C VAL A 162 5.44 5.00 -12.79
N VAL A 163 4.17 5.37 -12.75
CA VAL A 163 3.05 4.42 -12.56
C VAL A 163 2.32 4.19 -13.88
N TYR A 164 2.20 2.93 -14.29
CA TYR A 164 1.42 2.58 -15.48
C TYR A 164 -0.07 2.51 -15.17
N THR A 165 -0.87 3.11 -16.04
CA THR A 165 -2.35 3.10 -15.95
C THR A 165 -2.96 2.50 -17.20
N SER A 166 -4.03 1.72 -17.04
CA SER A 166 -4.82 1.19 -18.15
C SER A 166 -5.59 2.34 -18.82
N GLY A 167 -4.97 2.98 -19.82
CA GLY A 167 -5.62 4.02 -20.60
C GLY A 167 -6.91 3.49 -21.26
N THR A 168 -7.92 4.35 -21.43
CA THR A 168 -9.20 3.99 -22.05
C THR A 168 -9.09 3.70 -23.56
N THR A 169 -7.98 4.08 -24.20
CA THR A 169 -7.71 3.86 -25.62
C THR A 169 -6.22 3.53 -25.84
N GLY A 170 -5.85 2.25 -25.83
CA GLY A 170 -4.51 1.78 -26.22
C GLY A 170 -3.70 1.10 -25.12
N LYS A 171 -2.38 0.99 -25.34
CA LYS A 171 -1.44 0.42 -24.37
C LYS A 171 -1.41 1.24 -23.07
N PRO A 172 -1.11 0.63 -21.90
CA PRO A 172 -0.99 1.37 -20.66
C PRO A 172 0.04 2.51 -20.76
N LYS A 173 -0.18 3.62 -20.07
CA LYS A 173 0.71 4.80 -20.14
C LYS A 173 1.42 5.01 -18.81
N GLY A 174 2.73 5.26 -18.85
CA GLY A 174 3.53 5.65 -17.69
C GLY A 174 3.24 7.09 -17.27
N VAL A 175 2.62 7.26 -16.10
CA VAL A 175 2.42 8.56 -15.46
C VAL A 175 3.65 8.86 -14.63
N VAL A 176 4.37 9.92 -14.99
CA VAL A 176 5.63 10.33 -14.35
C VAL A 176 5.35 11.39 -13.27
N SER A 177 5.96 11.25 -12.11
CA SER A 177 5.95 12.21 -11.00
C SER A 177 7.37 12.52 -10.55
N SER A 178 7.67 13.79 -10.34
CA SER A 178 8.97 14.22 -9.80
C SER A 178 9.10 13.96 -8.30
N HIS A 179 10.31 14.05 -7.77
CA HIS A 179 10.56 13.98 -6.32
C HIS A 179 9.79 15.08 -5.58
N PHE A 180 9.65 16.26 -6.17
CA PHE A 180 8.80 17.34 -5.69
C PHE A 180 7.32 16.91 -5.63
N ASN A 181 6.78 16.31 -6.70
CA ASN A 181 5.39 15.84 -6.71
C ASN A 181 5.13 14.80 -5.63
N VAL A 182 6.02 13.80 -5.50
CA VAL A 182 5.93 12.76 -4.47
C VAL A 182 5.95 13.42 -3.08
N ASN A 183 6.94 14.26 -2.78
CA ASN A 183 7.05 14.91 -1.47
C ASN A 183 5.83 15.81 -1.15
N ALA A 184 5.33 16.56 -2.14
CA ALA A 184 4.12 17.37 -1.99
C ALA A 184 2.90 16.51 -1.64
N GLN A 185 2.73 15.37 -2.32
CA GLN A 185 1.66 14.42 -2.03
C GLN A 185 1.79 13.83 -0.62
N LEU A 186 2.99 13.37 -0.24
CA LEU A 186 3.21 12.78 1.08
C LEU A 186 2.88 13.77 2.21
N THR A 187 3.33 15.01 2.06
CA THR A 187 3.08 16.11 3.02
C THR A 187 1.59 16.45 3.09
N SER A 188 0.93 16.52 1.95
CA SER A 188 -0.50 16.83 1.88
C SER A 188 -1.33 15.74 2.57
N LEU A 189 -1.02 14.47 2.35
CA LEU A 189 -1.69 13.35 3.01
C LEU A 189 -1.47 13.35 4.53
N LYS A 190 -0.24 13.61 5.00
CA LYS A 190 0.04 13.73 6.43
C LYS A 190 -0.80 14.81 7.10
N ILE A 191 -0.87 15.99 6.50
CA ILE A 191 -1.66 17.12 7.04
C ILE A 191 -3.15 16.81 6.98
N ALA A 192 -3.65 16.35 5.84
CA ALA A 192 -5.08 16.14 5.62
C ALA A 192 -5.64 15.02 6.50
N TRP A 193 -4.87 13.96 6.74
CA TRP A 193 -5.31 12.79 7.50
C TRP A 193 -4.81 12.78 8.95
N GLY A 194 -4.03 13.79 9.36
CA GLY A 194 -3.49 13.87 10.71
C GLY A 194 -2.48 12.76 11.05
N ILE A 195 -1.78 12.22 10.04
CA ILE A 195 -0.84 11.12 10.23
C ILE A 195 0.33 11.59 11.08
N ASN A 196 0.56 10.92 12.21
CA ASN A 196 1.62 11.16 13.18
C ASN A 196 2.33 9.85 13.56
N GLU A 197 3.34 9.94 14.41
CA GLU A 197 4.18 8.82 14.79
C GLU A 197 3.43 7.69 15.52
N ASN A 198 2.27 7.95 16.13
CA ASN A 198 1.51 6.91 16.84
C ASN A 198 0.61 6.08 15.92
N ASP A 199 0.54 6.45 14.64
CA ASP A 199 -0.31 5.75 13.70
C ASP A 199 0.26 4.39 13.30
N ARG A 200 -0.65 3.45 13.02
CA ARG A 200 -0.32 2.12 12.54
C ARG A 200 -1.23 1.73 11.39
N LEU A 201 -0.63 1.55 10.22
CA LEU A 201 -1.28 1.18 8.98
C LEU A 201 -1.21 -0.32 8.75
N LEU A 202 -2.34 -0.99 8.52
CA LEU A 202 -2.35 -2.33 7.90
C LEU A 202 -2.42 -2.19 6.37
N HIS A 203 -1.33 -2.50 5.68
CA HIS A 203 -1.18 -2.37 4.24
C HIS A 203 -1.40 -3.70 3.51
N VAL A 204 -2.45 -3.76 2.69
CA VAL A 204 -2.88 -4.94 1.93
C VAL A 204 -3.04 -4.68 0.43
N LEU A 205 -2.82 -3.44 -0.02
CA LEU A 205 -3.12 -3.01 -1.37
C LEU A 205 -1.98 -3.34 -2.35
N PRO A 206 -2.27 -3.50 -3.65
CA PRO A 206 -1.23 -3.73 -4.65
C PRO A 206 -0.28 -2.53 -4.75
N LEU A 207 1.02 -2.80 -4.71
CA LEU A 207 2.06 -1.76 -4.58
C LEU A 207 2.42 -1.02 -5.89
N HIS A 208 1.93 -1.49 -7.04
CA HIS A 208 2.01 -0.79 -8.32
C HIS A 208 1.00 0.35 -8.47
N HIS A 209 0.30 0.70 -7.38
CA HIS A 209 -0.52 1.90 -7.25
C HIS A 209 0.03 2.78 -6.12
N THR A 210 -0.16 4.10 -6.24
CA THR A 210 0.23 5.04 -5.18
C THR A 210 -0.73 4.97 -4.00
N HIS A 211 -0.20 4.65 -2.82
CA HIS A 211 -0.94 4.67 -1.54
C HIS A 211 -0.19 5.52 -0.51
N ALA A 212 -0.77 5.72 0.67
CA ALA A 212 -0.15 6.52 1.74
C ALA A 212 1.03 5.84 2.47
N LEU A 213 1.59 4.75 1.93
CA LEU A 213 2.67 3.96 2.55
C LEU A 213 3.84 4.85 3.01
N TYR A 214 4.37 5.67 2.10
CA TYR A 214 5.52 6.52 2.41
C TYR A 214 5.15 7.77 3.22
N SER A 215 3.86 8.12 3.32
CA SER A 215 3.38 9.15 4.25
C SER A 215 3.51 8.65 5.69
N MET A 216 3.27 7.36 5.94
CA MET A 216 3.48 6.74 7.24
C MET A 216 4.97 6.76 7.63
N ILE A 217 5.87 6.34 6.73
CA ILE A 217 7.33 6.40 6.98
C ILE A 217 7.79 7.84 7.20
N ASN A 218 7.30 8.78 6.39
CA ASN A 218 7.61 10.21 6.54
C ASN A 218 7.09 10.79 7.87
N ALA A 219 6.07 10.17 8.50
CA ALA A 219 5.53 10.57 9.80
C ALA A 219 6.18 9.87 11.01
N GLY A 220 7.08 8.91 10.80
CA GLY A 220 7.61 8.10 11.90
C GLY A 220 6.61 7.05 12.42
N ALA A 221 5.56 6.72 11.66
CA ALA A 221 4.49 5.79 12.04
C ALA A 221 4.86 4.31 11.76
N THR A 222 3.99 3.36 12.11
CA THR A 222 4.22 1.92 11.86
C THR A 222 3.40 1.43 10.66
N ILE A 223 3.99 0.54 9.86
CA ILE A 223 3.32 -0.15 8.76
C ILE A 223 3.35 -1.65 8.99
N GLU A 224 2.21 -2.31 8.88
CA GLU A 224 2.09 -3.77 8.81
C GLU A 224 1.84 -4.19 7.36
N MET A 225 2.81 -4.88 6.78
CA MET A 225 2.83 -5.35 5.41
C MET A 225 2.24 -6.76 5.34
N MET A 226 1.08 -6.91 4.71
CA MET A 226 0.53 -8.22 4.38
C MET A 226 0.91 -8.61 2.95
N PRO A 227 1.67 -9.71 2.73
CA PRO A 227 2.13 -10.12 1.40
C PRO A 227 1.01 -10.24 0.36
N LYS A 228 -0.16 -10.67 0.79
CA LYS A 228 -1.38 -10.78 0.00
C LYS A 228 -2.57 -10.36 0.85
N PHE A 229 -3.56 -9.72 0.22
CA PHE A 229 -4.84 -9.46 0.89
C PHE A 229 -5.49 -10.78 1.31
N SER A 230 -5.90 -10.87 2.57
CA SER A 230 -6.64 -11.99 3.13
C SER A 230 -7.73 -11.45 4.03
N VAL A 231 -8.99 -11.74 3.68
CA VAL A 231 -10.15 -11.34 4.50
C VAL A 231 -10.01 -11.86 5.92
N THR A 232 -9.74 -13.15 6.07
CA THR A 232 -9.52 -13.79 7.37
C THR A 232 -8.31 -13.21 8.08
N GLY A 233 -7.22 -12.93 7.35
CA GLY A 233 -6.02 -12.32 7.91
C GLY A 233 -6.29 -10.92 8.49
N VAL A 234 -6.99 -10.07 7.74
CA VAL A 234 -7.38 -8.72 8.19
C VAL A 234 -8.31 -8.81 9.40
N ILE A 235 -9.37 -9.64 9.33
CA ILE A 235 -10.32 -9.81 10.44
C ILE A 235 -9.61 -10.32 11.69
N ASN A 236 -8.74 -11.34 11.56
CA ASN A 236 -7.99 -11.88 12.69
C ASN A 236 -7.05 -10.84 13.28
N ARG A 237 -6.36 -10.04 12.45
CA ARG A 237 -5.49 -8.96 12.94
C ARG A 237 -6.29 -7.90 13.69
N VAL A 238 -7.51 -7.58 13.25
CA VAL A 238 -8.39 -6.59 13.91
C VAL A 238 -9.01 -7.14 15.21
N ILE A 239 -9.44 -8.40 15.24
CA ILE A 239 -10.14 -8.99 16.39
C ILE A 239 -9.16 -9.48 17.47
N ASN A 240 -8.12 -10.20 17.05
CA ASN A 240 -7.21 -10.94 17.94
C ASN A 240 -5.87 -10.24 18.13
N GLY A 241 -5.53 -9.27 17.29
CA GLY A 241 -4.31 -8.48 17.43
C GLY A 241 -4.45 -7.33 18.42
N GLU A 242 -3.35 -6.61 18.62
CA GLU A 242 -3.36 -5.38 19.41
C GLU A 242 -4.34 -4.36 18.82
N ARG A 243 -5.15 -3.72 19.66
CA ARG A 243 -6.12 -2.70 19.25
C ARG A 243 -5.46 -1.34 19.03
N ASN A 244 -4.50 -1.31 18.10
CA ASN A 244 -3.66 -0.15 17.81
C ASN A 244 -3.53 0.17 16.32
N LEU A 245 -4.33 -0.47 15.44
CA LEU A 245 -4.46 -0.01 14.06
C LEU A 245 -5.24 1.31 14.05
N SER A 246 -4.66 2.33 13.42
CA SER A 246 -5.31 3.63 13.24
C SER A 246 -5.69 3.90 11.79
N LEU A 247 -5.06 3.21 10.84
CA LEU A 247 -5.34 3.36 9.41
C LEU A 247 -5.48 1.99 8.72
N PHE A 248 -6.53 1.83 7.93
CA PHE A 248 -6.71 0.69 7.03
C PHE A 248 -7.23 1.20 5.69
N MET A 249 -6.39 1.11 4.66
CA MET A 249 -6.75 1.51 3.30
C MET A 249 -7.33 0.33 2.53
N GLY A 250 -8.34 0.61 1.71
CA GLY A 250 -9.06 -0.36 0.92
C GLY A 250 -9.68 0.29 -0.31
N VAL A 251 -9.92 -0.51 -1.34
CA VAL A 251 -10.84 -0.09 -2.41
C VAL A 251 -12.28 -0.23 -1.92
N PRO A 252 -13.27 0.49 -2.48
CA PRO A 252 -14.66 0.39 -2.05
C PRO A 252 -15.14 -1.05 -1.88
N ALA A 253 -14.79 -1.94 -2.82
CA ALA A 253 -15.10 -3.37 -2.78
C ALA A 253 -14.63 -4.14 -1.55
N MET A 254 -13.62 -3.65 -0.83
CA MET A 254 -13.18 -4.24 0.44
C MET A 254 -14.09 -3.83 1.60
N TYR A 255 -14.63 -2.61 1.58
CA TYR A 255 -15.55 -2.08 2.59
C TYR A 255 -17.00 -2.43 2.32
N LEU A 256 -17.30 -2.93 1.13
CA LEU A 256 -18.59 -3.53 0.79
C LEU A 256 -18.99 -4.71 1.72
N MET A 257 -18.02 -5.29 2.48
CA MET A 257 -18.29 -6.22 3.59
C MET A 257 -18.47 -5.55 4.97
N VAL A 258 -18.17 -4.25 5.06
CA VAL A 258 -18.24 -3.40 6.27
C VAL A 258 -19.47 -2.48 6.24
N GLU A 259 -20.15 -2.34 5.11
CA GLU A 259 -21.51 -1.78 5.03
C GLU A 259 -22.46 -2.59 5.92
N ARG A 260 -22.63 -2.09 7.14
CA ARG A 260 -23.52 -2.60 8.19
C ARG A 260 -24.47 -1.47 8.55
N TYR A 261 -25.76 -1.77 8.65
CA TYR A 261 -26.79 -0.80 8.96
C TYR A 261 -27.34 -1.02 10.37
N GLY A 262 -27.57 0.07 11.12
CA GLY A 262 -28.11 0.06 12.49
C GLY A 262 -27.06 0.09 13.60
N MET A 263 -26.52 1.26 13.96
CA MET A 263 -25.49 1.35 15.01
C MET A 263 -25.98 1.89 16.35
N SER A 264 -26.95 2.79 16.40
CA SER A 264 -27.24 3.55 17.63
C SER A 264 -28.51 3.11 18.36
N GLU A 265 -29.59 2.76 17.66
CA GLU A 265 -30.88 2.43 18.29
C GLU A 265 -31.28 0.94 18.25
N ILE A 266 -30.62 0.10 17.43
CA ILE A 266 -31.08 -1.29 17.16
C ILE A 266 -29.99 -2.38 17.23
N GLY A 267 -28.72 -2.00 17.40
CA GLY A 267 -27.58 -2.91 17.24
C GLY A 267 -27.43 -3.41 15.80
N MET A 268 -26.33 -4.11 15.49
CA MET A 268 -26.13 -4.68 14.14
C MET A 268 -27.28 -5.65 13.82
N ALA A 269 -28.16 -5.28 12.89
CA ALA A 269 -29.36 -6.06 12.55
C ALA A 269 -29.30 -6.69 11.16
N LEU A 270 -28.62 -6.03 10.22
CA LEU A 270 -28.49 -6.42 8.82
C LEU A 270 -27.01 -6.48 8.42
N SER A 271 -26.63 -7.50 7.64
CA SER A 271 -25.30 -7.61 7.07
C SER A 271 -25.34 -8.30 5.72
N ASN A 272 -24.45 -7.91 4.82
CA ASN A 272 -24.15 -8.70 3.63
C ASN A 272 -23.39 -9.98 4.04
N SER A 273 -23.70 -11.11 3.40
CA SER A 273 -22.94 -12.35 3.58
C SER A 273 -21.56 -12.21 2.91
N GLY A 274 -20.48 -12.45 3.66
CA GLY A 274 -19.12 -12.43 3.13
C GLY A 274 -18.75 -13.65 2.27
N THR A 275 -19.60 -14.67 2.20
CA THR A 275 -19.30 -15.97 1.56
C THR A 275 -20.07 -16.21 0.26
N ASP A 276 -21.22 -15.56 0.04
CA ASP A 276 -22.02 -15.69 -1.18
C ASP A 276 -22.24 -14.33 -1.85
N LYS A 277 -21.49 -14.08 -2.92
CA LYS A 277 -21.52 -12.81 -3.67
C LYS A 277 -22.75 -12.68 -4.57
N SER A 278 -23.53 -13.74 -4.79
CA SER A 278 -24.69 -13.73 -5.70
C SER A 278 -25.91 -13.00 -5.14
N GLN A 279 -25.91 -12.68 -3.84
CA GLN A 279 -27.02 -12.03 -3.14
C GLN A 279 -26.81 -10.52 -2.94
N ARG A 280 -25.90 -9.89 -3.69
CA ARG A 280 -25.49 -8.50 -3.47
C ARG A 280 -25.93 -7.58 -4.60
N PHE A 281 -26.79 -6.61 -4.27
CA PHE A 281 -27.30 -5.60 -5.20
C PHE A 281 -26.89 -4.19 -4.73
N PRO A 282 -26.59 -3.24 -5.64
CA PRO A 282 -26.32 -1.85 -5.27
C PRO A 282 -27.48 -1.25 -4.44
N GLY A 283 -27.15 -0.61 -3.31
CA GLY A 283 -28.15 -0.02 -2.41
C GLY A 283 -28.76 -0.98 -1.38
N TYR A 284 -28.37 -2.27 -1.35
CA TYR A 284 -28.86 -3.23 -0.37
C TYR A 284 -28.01 -3.23 0.91
N VAL A 285 -28.68 -3.17 2.06
CA VAL A 285 -28.07 -3.20 3.40
C VAL A 285 -27.84 -4.62 3.95
N GLY A 286 -28.16 -5.65 3.16
CA GLY A 286 -27.95 -7.06 3.47
C GLY A 286 -29.18 -7.80 4.00
N THR A 287 -28.98 -9.02 4.50
CA THR A 287 -30.03 -9.90 5.04
C THR A 287 -30.06 -9.84 6.58
N PRO A 288 -31.18 -10.24 7.22
CA PRO A 288 -31.24 -10.35 8.67
C PRO A 288 -30.15 -11.27 9.23
N LEU A 289 -29.53 -10.84 10.34
CA LEU A 289 -28.62 -11.70 11.11
C LEU A 289 -29.39 -12.89 11.74
N PRO A 290 -28.70 -13.99 12.13
CA PRO A 290 -29.35 -15.10 12.82
C PRO A 290 -30.13 -14.63 14.05
N GLY A 291 -31.41 -15.00 14.14
CA GLY A 291 -32.30 -14.58 15.24
C GLY A 291 -32.96 -13.21 15.06
N VAL A 292 -32.69 -12.50 13.95
CA VAL A 292 -33.32 -11.22 13.60
C VAL A 292 -34.32 -11.44 12.46
N SER A 293 -35.49 -10.80 12.57
CA SER A 293 -36.51 -10.71 11.53
C SER A 293 -36.65 -9.27 11.07
N VAL A 294 -36.71 -9.04 9.76
CA VAL A 294 -36.88 -7.71 9.17
C VAL A 294 -38.00 -7.75 8.14
N ARG A 295 -38.80 -6.68 8.10
CA ARG A 295 -39.84 -6.46 7.09
C ARG A 295 -39.93 -4.99 6.70
N LEU A 296 -40.53 -4.71 5.55
CA LEU A 296 -40.87 -3.36 5.09
C LEU A 296 -42.38 -3.14 5.18
N ILE A 297 -42.80 -2.07 5.86
CA ILE A 297 -44.21 -1.67 5.96
C ILE A 297 -44.40 -0.33 5.24
N ASN A 298 -45.28 -0.26 4.25
CA ASN A 298 -45.57 1.01 3.57
C ASN A 298 -46.44 1.95 4.43
N GLU A 299 -46.67 3.18 3.96
CA GLU A 299 -47.47 4.19 4.69
C GLU A 299 -48.92 3.73 4.99
N ALA A 300 -49.45 2.76 4.23
CA ALA A 300 -50.77 2.18 4.45
C ALA A 300 -50.77 1.00 5.44
N GLY A 301 -49.63 0.67 6.05
CA GLY A 301 -49.50 -0.43 7.01
C GLY A 301 -49.39 -1.82 6.37
N VAL A 302 -49.16 -1.91 5.06
CA VAL A 302 -49.07 -3.17 4.32
C VAL A 302 -47.63 -3.65 4.24
N ASP A 303 -47.42 -4.96 4.43
CA ASP A 303 -46.12 -5.60 4.25
C ASP A 303 -45.75 -5.65 2.75
N VAL A 304 -44.67 -4.96 2.41
CA VAL A 304 -44.15 -4.82 1.05
C VAL A 304 -42.76 -5.45 0.90
N THR A 305 -42.32 -6.27 1.86
CA THR A 305 -40.95 -6.82 1.93
C THR A 305 -40.50 -7.53 0.65
N ASN A 306 -41.43 -8.17 -0.06
CA ASN A 306 -41.14 -8.95 -1.27
C ASN A 306 -41.35 -8.18 -2.58
N ASP A 307 -41.76 -6.90 -2.53
CA ASP A 307 -41.94 -6.08 -3.73
C ASP A 307 -40.76 -5.11 -3.90
N PRO A 308 -39.88 -5.32 -4.89
CA PRO A 308 -38.67 -4.52 -5.08
C PRO A 308 -38.95 -3.08 -5.54
N ASN A 309 -40.18 -2.75 -5.95
CA ASN A 309 -40.54 -1.42 -6.43
C ASN A 309 -41.25 -0.56 -5.37
N LEU A 310 -41.52 -1.12 -4.19
CA LEU A 310 -42.25 -0.45 -3.13
C LEU A 310 -41.32 -0.12 -1.96
N SER A 311 -41.31 1.15 -1.57
CA SER A 311 -40.62 1.60 -0.36
C SER A 311 -41.50 1.44 0.88
N GLY A 312 -40.88 1.17 2.02
CA GLY A 312 -41.56 1.11 3.31
C GLY A 312 -40.62 1.42 4.47
N GLU A 313 -41.20 1.65 5.64
CA GLU A 313 -40.49 1.71 6.91
C GLU A 313 -39.89 0.34 7.24
N VAL A 314 -38.60 0.33 7.60
CA VAL A 314 -37.90 -0.88 8.02
C VAL A 314 -38.30 -1.21 9.45
N GLN A 315 -38.95 -2.35 9.65
CA GLN A 315 -39.28 -2.87 10.98
C GLN A 315 -38.42 -4.07 11.30
N ILE A 316 -37.78 -4.04 12.48
CA ILE A 316 -36.81 -5.04 12.92
C ILE A 316 -37.29 -5.63 14.25
N LYS A 317 -37.21 -6.95 14.35
CA LYS A 317 -37.53 -7.70 15.57
C LYS A 317 -36.43 -8.74 15.83
N GLY A 318 -35.93 -8.80 17.05
CA GLY A 318 -34.99 -9.82 17.50
C GLY A 318 -34.46 -9.51 18.89
N ASP A 319 -33.80 -10.48 19.50
CA ASP A 319 -33.24 -10.35 20.86
C ASP A 319 -32.09 -9.32 20.94
N THR A 320 -31.59 -8.88 19.78
CA THR A 320 -30.54 -7.86 19.64
C THR A 320 -31.07 -6.43 19.56
N VAL A 321 -32.39 -6.24 19.45
CA VAL A 321 -33.02 -4.91 19.42
C VAL A 321 -33.16 -4.40 20.86
N PHE A 322 -32.71 -3.17 21.12
CA PHE A 322 -32.78 -2.56 22.45
C PHE A 322 -34.24 -2.45 22.95
N LYS A 323 -34.42 -2.50 24.28
CA LYS A 323 -35.71 -2.29 24.94
C LYS A 323 -36.06 -0.82 25.07
#